data_AF-A0A965XUQ4-F1
#
_entry.id   AF-A0A965XUQ4-F1
#
_cell.length_a   1.000
_cell.length_b   1.000
_cell.length_c   1.000
_cell.angle_alpha   90.00
_cell.angle_beta   90.00
_cell.angle_gamma   90.00
#
_symmetry.space_group_name_H-M   'P 1'
#
loop_
_entity.id
_entity.type
_entity.pdbx_description
1 polymer ?
#
loop_
_entity_poly.entity_id
_entity_poly.type
_entity_poly.pdbx_seq_one_letter_code
_entity_poly.pdbx_strand_id
1 'polypeptide(L)'
;SYHHGDRWDDSVVQGVREMLGGREDVELAIEHLDLRRKMGEAYEQWVTNFLWGKYRNDKQDLIIVSDDAALDFLIRVRSGLFPDVPVVFCGINNFRPERIAGQEGMTGVNEAVSIEGTLNLGLALFPKTKRILVIADEQSAVSRANLNRYRAVVDRFTTRVEMVEWLDLTAAEALEELPKLTNNDLVLRLTTLLMPEGGYMPLWESMKLISQASPVPVLTLWDFDLGTGALGGMVVSGLEQGHKAGELALQILGGQPAAALPVIMDSPNVPMFDYAKMTRFGVDQDRLPAGAVVLDMPESIYARHKTLIWAVAAALTVMCLVIVYQVILLRVRKRGEAALRKSEARYRAYVDNAPLGIFLADQEGRYLSVNAEACRITGYSPEELPGMSITDLVDP
;
A
#
# COMPACT_ATOMS: atom_id res chain seq x y z
N SER A 1 4.23 -10.20 -26.04
CA SER A 1 3.50 -11.20 -26.87
C SER A 1 1.97 -11.13 -26.78
N TYR A 2 1.41 -10.37 -25.84
CA TYR A 2 0.01 -10.49 -25.44
C TYR A 2 -0.87 -9.42 -26.10
N HIS A 3 -2.09 -9.31 -25.58
CA HIS A 3 -3.06 -8.27 -25.90
C HIS A 3 -3.21 -7.36 -24.67
N HIS A 4 -3.60 -6.10 -24.89
CA HIS A 4 -3.93 -5.18 -23.82
C HIS A 4 -5.01 -5.76 -22.89
N GLY A 5 -4.81 -5.67 -21.58
CA GLY A 5 -5.70 -6.24 -20.57
C GLY A 5 -5.28 -7.62 -20.05
N ASP A 6 -4.19 -8.19 -20.58
CA ASP A 6 -3.53 -9.35 -19.98
C ASP A 6 -2.76 -8.89 -18.73
N ARG A 7 -3.12 -9.43 -17.55
CA ARG A 7 -2.58 -8.97 -16.26
C ARG A 7 -1.05 -9.03 -16.19
N TRP A 8 -0.43 -10.04 -16.82
CA TRP A 8 1.01 -10.19 -16.83
C TRP A 8 1.68 -9.13 -17.70
N ASP A 9 1.22 -8.98 -18.95
CA ASP A 9 1.74 -8.00 -19.89
C ASP A 9 1.56 -6.57 -19.38
N ASP A 10 0.38 -6.25 -18.83
CA ASP A 10 0.08 -4.94 -18.26
C ASP A 10 1.02 -4.61 -17.08
N SER A 11 1.36 -5.60 -16.25
CA SER A 11 2.29 -5.42 -15.12
C SER A 11 3.72 -5.18 -15.60
N VAL A 12 4.17 -5.91 -16.63
CA VAL A 12 5.49 -5.68 -17.25
C VAL A 12 5.56 -4.28 -17.86
N VAL A 13 4.54 -3.89 -18.63
CA VAL A 13 4.45 -2.55 -19.23
C VAL A 13 4.42 -1.46 -18.16
N GLN A 14 3.72 -1.67 -17.05
CA GLN A 14 3.73 -0.76 -15.92
C GLN A 14 5.14 -0.59 -15.37
N GLY A 15 5.87 -1.68 -15.11
CA GLY A 15 7.23 -1.61 -14.59
C GLY A 15 8.18 -0.86 -15.54
N VAL A 16 8.07 -1.10 -16.85
CA VAL A 16 8.83 -0.35 -17.85
C VAL A 16 8.46 1.15 -17.82
N ARG A 17 7.17 1.49 -17.70
CA ARG A 17 6.70 2.88 -17.61
C ARG A 17 7.15 3.57 -16.32
N GLU A 18 7.24 2.88 -15.19
CA GLU A 18 7.73 3.47 -13.94
C GLU A 18 9.23 3.82 -14.04
N MET A 19 10.01 3.06 -14.81
CA MET A 19 11.43 3.33 -15.02
C MET A 19 11.72 4.36 -16.12
N LEU A 20 10.98 4.32 -17.23
CA LEU A 20 11.26 5.12 -18.42
C LEU A 20 10.27 6.27 -18.64
N GLY A 21 9.06 6.17 -18.10
CA GLY A 21 7.97 7.11 -18.34
C GLY A 21 8.16 8.45 -17.64
N GLY A 22 7.61 9.50 -18.26
CA GLY A 22 7.65 10.86 -17.71
C GLY A 22 8.99 11.59 -17.88
N ARG A 23 9.96 10.95 -18.53
CA ARG A 23 11.21 11.61 -18.92
C ARG A 23 11.02 12.37 -20.24
N GLU A 24 11.59 13.56 -20.32
CA GLU A 24 11.51 14.39 -21.54
C GLU A 24 12.37 13.84 -22.69
N ASP A 25 13.36 13.01 -22.39
CA ASP A 25 14.31 12.41 -23.33
C ASP A 25 13.90 11.01 -23.82
N VAL A 26 12.74 10.49 -23.40
CA VAL A 26 12.26 9.15 -23.77
C VAL A 26 10.82 9.19 -24.27
N GLU A 27 10.61 8.78 -25.52
CA GLU A 27 9.30 8.52 -26.08
C GLU A 27 9.02 7.01 -26.10
N LEU A 28 8.07 6.55 -25.29
CA LEU A 28 7.74 5.13 -25.17
C LEU A 28 6.58 4.75 -26.10
N ALA A 29 6.84 3.92 -27.11
CA ALA A 29 5.84 3.26 -27.94
C ALA A 29 5.61 1.81 -27.47
N ILE A 30 4.35 1.39 -27.39
CA ILE A 30 3.97 0.04 -26.92
C ILE A 30 3.13 -0.65 -27.99
N GLU A 31 3.57 -1.85 -28.41
CA GLU A 31 2.88 -2.67 -29.40
C GLU A 31 2.48 -4.02 -28.81
N HIS A 32 1.18 -4.31 -28.84
CA HIS A 32 0.65 -5.61 -28.44
C HIS A 32 0.50 -6.50 -29.68
N LEU A 33 1.40 -7.47 -29.83
CA LEU A 33 1.49 -8.30 -31.04
C LEU A 33 0.50 -9.47 -31.09
N ASP A 34 -0.16 -9.82 -29.98
CA ASP A 34 -1.16 -10.89 -29.86
C ASP A 34 -0.76 -12.29 -30.42
N LEU A 35 0.56 -12.56 -30.49
CA LEU A 35 1.15 -13.76 -31.10
C LEU A 35 0.76 -15.07 -30.38
N ARG A 36 0.36 -15.00 -29.11
CA ARG A 36 -0.11 -16.19 -28.37
C ARG A 36 -1.55 -16.59 -28.70
N ARG A 37 -2.41 -15.64 -29.07
CA ARG A 37 -3.82 -15.91 -29.41
C ARG A 37 -4.02 -16.14 -30.91
N LYS A 38 -3.15 -15.56 -31.74
CA LYS A 38 -3.20 -15.63 -33.20
C LYS A 38 -1.93 -16.32 -33.71
N MET A 39 -2.06 -17.61 -34.01
CA MET A 39 -0.95 -18.41 -34.54
C MET A 39 -1.04 -18.56 -36.06
N GLY A 40 0.12 -18.64 -36.72
CA GLY A 40 0.25 -18.97 -38.14
C GLY A 40 0.94 -17.90 -38.97
N GLU A 41 1.56 -18.34 -40.08
CA GLU A 41 2.40 -17.50 -40.95
C GLU A 41 1.67 -16.26 -41.48
N ALA A 42 0.38 -16.37 -41.81
CA ALA A 42 -0.39 -15.25 -42.32
C ALA A 42 -0.51 -14.09 -41.31
N TYR A 43 -0.65 -14.41 -40.01
CA TYR A 43 -0.72 -13.39 -38.97
C TYR A 43 0.67 -12.81 -38.69
N GLU A 44 1.69 -13.65 -38.60
CA GLU A 44 3.07 -13.17 -38.42
C GLU A 44 3.50 -12.25 -39.58
N GLN A 45 3.11 -12.56 -40.82
CA GLN A 45 3.37 -11.70 -41.97
C GLN A 45 2.62 -10.37 -41.87
N TRP A 46 1.36 -10.39 -41.39
CA TRP A 46 0.60 -9.18 -41.14
C TRP A 46 1.26 -8.30 -40.08
N VAL A 47 1.69 -8.89 -38.96
CA VAL A 47 2.44 -8.18 -37.90
C VAL A 47 3.74 -7.60 -38.44
N THR A 48 4.48 -8.38 -39.23
CA THR A 48 5.73 -7.92 -39.87
C THR A 48 5.48 -6.72 -40.77
N ASN A 49 4.45 -6.77 -41.62
CA ASN A 49 4.08 -5.68 -42.51
C ASN A 49 3.62 -4.42 -41.74
N PHE A 50 2.87 -4.61 -40.64
CA PHE A 50 2.46 -3.52 -39.75
C PHE A 50 3.67 -2.82 -39.14
N LEU A 51 4.58 -3.57 -38.51
CA LEU A 51 5.76 -3.01 -37.88
C LEU A 51 6.68 -2.35 -38.91
N TRP A 52 6.86 -2.97 -40.08
CA TRP A 52 7.64 -2.37 -41.17
C TRP A 52 7.00 -1.08 -41.68
N GLY A 53 5.69 -1.07 -41.92
CA GLY A 53 4.99 0.13 -42.35
C GLY A 53 5.11 1.29 -41.35
N LYS A 54 5.09 0.97 -40.06
CA LYS A 54 5.15 1.95 -38.96
C LYS A 54 6.57 2.45 -38.69
N TYR A 55 7.56 1.56 -38.62
CA TYR A 55 8.87 1.88 -38.06
C TYR A 55 10.01 1.95 -39.08
N ARG A 56 9.83 1.58 -40.35
CA ARG A 56 10.92 1.58 -41.35
C ARG A 56 11.64 2.92 -41.56
N ASN A 57 10.97 4.03 -41.28
CA ASN A 57 11.51 5.39 -41.50
C ASN A 57 11.92 6.08 -40.20
N ASP A 58 11.59 5.49 -39.06
CA ASP A 58 11.88 6.04 -37.74
C ASP A 58 12.94 5.15 -37.11
N LYS A 59 14.06 5.70 -36.66
CA LYS A 59 15.10 4.89 -36.02
C LYS A 59 14.75 4.68 -34.55
N GLN A 60 14.62 3.44 -34.12
CA GLN A 60 14.47 3.10 -32.70
C GLN A 60 15.85 3.04 -32.04
N ASP A 61 15.98 3.68 -30.89
CA ASP A 61 17.22 3.63 -30.10
C ASP A 61 17.33 2.33 -29.29
N LEU A 62 16.19 1.71 -28.96
CA LEU A 62 16.12 0.48 -28.18
C LEU A 62 14.77 -0.23 -28.36
N ILE A 63 14.76 -1.56 -28.24
CA ILE A 63 13.54 -2.38 -28.21
C ILE A 63 13.49 -3.16 -26.90
N ILE A 64 12.35 -3.10 -26.21
CA ILE A 64 12.04 -4.02 -25.12
C ILE A 64 11.06 -5.07 -25.64
N VAL A 65 11.39 -6.35 -25.44
CA VAL A 65 10.54 -7.47 -25.88
C VAL A 65 10.10 -8.32 -24.68
N SER A 66 8.80 -8.55 -24.57
CA SER A 66 8.19 -9.31 -23.47
C SER A 66 7.63 -10.64 -23.98
N ASP A 67 8.01 -11.73 -23.31
CA ASP A 67 7.60 -13.12 -23.53
C ASP A 67 8.22 -13.84 -24.76
N ASP A 68 8.27 -15.17 -24.63
CA ASP A 68 8.87 -16.13 -25.56
C ASP A 68 8.47 -15.91 -27.02
N ALA A 69 7.16 -15.78 -27.28
CA ALA A 69 6.64 -15.69 -28.65
C ALA A 69 7.11 -14.41 -29.36
N ALA A 70 7.19 -13.29 -28.65
CA ALA A 70 7.65 -12.03 -29.21
C ALA A 70 9.18 -12.03 -29.41
N LEU A 71 9.95 -12.63 -28.50
CA LEU A 71 11.39 -12.77 -28.68
C LEU A 71 11.71 -13.65 -29.89
N ASP A 72 11.06 -14.81 -30.02
CA ASP A 72 11.28 -15.71 -31.15
C ASP A 72 10.86 -15.06 -32.47
N PHE A 73 9.75 -14.32 -32.48
CA PHE A 73 9.32 -13.53 -33.63
C PHE A 73 10.36 -12.46 -33.99
N LEU A 74 10.82 -11.68 -33.00
CA LEU A 74 11.81 -10.63 -33.21
C LEU A 74 13.11 -11.20 -33.78
N ILE A 75 13.63 -12.30 -33.24
CA ILE A 75 14.86 -12.96 -33.76
C ILE A 75 14.73 -13.28 -35.25
N ARG A 76 13.55 -13.72 -35.72
CA ARG A 76 13.32 -14.04 -37.15
C ARG A 76 13.32 -12.80 -38.04
N VAL A 77 12.77 -11.68 -37.59
CA VAL A 77 12.53 -10.49 -38.43
C VAL A 77 13.52 -9.35 -38.21
N ARG A 78 14.28 -9.39 -37.12
CA ARG A 78 15.14 -8.28 -36.65
C ARG A 78 16.12 -7.78 -37.69
N SER A 79 16.80 -8.68 -38.40
CA SER A 79 17.81 -8.30 -39.39
C SER A 79 17.27 -7.44 -40.53
N GLY A 80 15.98 -7.58 -40.88
CA GLY A 80 15.33 -6.79 -41.92
C GLY A 80 14.61 -5.55 -41.41
N LEU A 81 14.14 -5.56 -40.16
CA LEU A 81 13.26 -4.53 -39.61
C LEU A 81 13.96 -3.58 -38.62
N PHE A 82 14.82 -4.13 -37.77
CA PHE A 82 15.50 -3.41 -36.69
C PHE A 82 17.00 -3.78 -36.67
N PRO A 83 17.74 -3.58 -37.77
CA PRO A 83 19.16 -3.87 -37.81
C PRO A 83 19.90 -3.01 -36.78
N ASP A 84 20.82 -3.63 -36.04
CA ASP A 84 21.68 -2.98 -35.04
C ASP A 84 20.97 -2.31 -33.84
N VAL A 85 19.64 -2.38 -33.76
CA VAL A 85 18.89 -1.85 -32.61
C VAL A 85 19.13 -2.77 -31.40
N PRO A 86 19.57 -2.23 -30.25
CA PRO A 86 19.76 -3.02 -29.04
C PRO A 86 18.41 -3.52 -28.51
N VAL A 87 18.42 -4.74 -27.99
CA VAL A 87 17.21 -5.41 -27.49
C VAL A 87 17.38 -5.79 -26.03
N VAL A 88 16.38 -5.45 -25.22
CA VAL A 88 16.23 -5.93 -23.84
C VAL A 88 15.03 -6.86 -23.79
N PHE A 89 15.24 -8.15 -23.53
CA PHE A 89 14.13 -9.09 -23.33
C PHE A 89 13.75 -9.21 -21.85
N CYS A 90 12.49 -9.56 -21.57
CA CYS A 90 11.99 -9.87 -20.24
C CYS A 90 10.82 -10.85 -20.30
N GLY A 91 10.48 -11.46 -19.15
CA GLY A 91 9.42 -12.46 -19.11
C GLY A 91 9.70 -13.68 -19.98
N ILE A 92 10.98 -14.03 -20.17
CA ILE A 92 11.36 -15.18 -20.99
C ILE A 92 11.45 -16.41 -20.10
N ASN A 93 10.54 -17.35 -20.33
CA ASN A 93 10.41 -18.54 -19.51
C ASN A 93 11.68 -19.39 -19.57
N ASN A 94 12.46 -19.37 -18.50
CA ASN A 94 13.65 -20.21 -18.30
C ASN A 94 14.64 -20.06 -19.44
N PHE A 95 14.99 -18.82 -19.67
CA PHE A 95 15.97 -18.40 -20.65
C PHE A 95 17.25 -19.25 -20.58
N ARG A 96 17.74 -19.62 -21.76
CA ARG A 96 19.04 -20.24 -21.94
C ARG A 96 19.87 -19.40 -22.90
N PRO A 97 21.16 -19.14 -22.63
CA PRO A 97 22.00 -18.29 -23.46
C PRO A 97 22.02 -18.66 -24.95
N GLU A 98 21.84 -19.95 -25.26
CA GLU A 98 21.84 -20.45 -26.64
C GLU A 98 20.67 -19.87 -27.48
N ARG A 99 19.59 -19.40 -26.85
CA ARG A 99 18.42 -18.83 -27.57
C ARG A 99 18.77 -17.57 -28.35
N ILE A 100 19.73 -16.78 -27.86
CA ILE A 100 20.22 -15.56 -28.52
C ILE A 100 21.61 -15.77 -29.12
N ALA A 101 22.06 -17.02 -29.29
CA ALA A 101 23.36 -17.29 -29.89
C ALA A 101 23.45 -16.66 -31.30
N GLY A 102 24.48 -15.84 -31.52
CA GLY A 102 24.67 -15.10 -32.77
C GLY A 102 23.82 -13.84 -32.92
N GLN A 103 23.05 -13.45 -31.90
CA GLN A 103 22.28 -12.20 -31.88
C GLN A 103 23.02 -11.13 -31.08
N GLU A 104 23.88 -10.35 -31.75
CA GLU A 104 24.60 -9.25 -31.11
C GLU A 104 23.64 -8.16 -30.62
N GLY A 105 24.02 -7.47 -29.53
CA GLY A 105 23.23 -6.37 -28.96
C GLY A 105 21.93 -6.80 -28.27
N MET A 106 21.81 -8.06 -27.85
CA MET A 106 20.70 -8.54 -27.02
C MET A 106 21.17 -8.78 -25.59
N THR A 107 20.39 -8.29 -24.63
CA THR A 107 20.51 -8.61 -23.20
C THR A 107 19.10 -8.70 -22.60
N GLY A 108 18.96 -9.00 -21.32
CA GLY A 108 17.62 -9.07 -20.73
C GLY A 108 17.55 -9.73 -19.37
N VAL A 109 16.32 -10.10 -19.01
CA VAL A 109 15.94 -10.66 -17.72
C VAL A 109 15.31 -12.03 -17.93
N ASN A 110 15.87 -13.04 -17.26
CA ASN A 110 15.32 -14.38 -17.23
C ASN A 110 14.09 -14.43 -16.30
N GLU A 111 13.03 -15.12 -16.73
CA GLU A 111 11.91 -15.47 -15.88
C GLU A 111 12.08 -16.90 -15.37
N ALA A 112 12.35 -17.04 -14.08
CA ALA A 112 12.54 -18.33 -13.44
C ALA A 112 11.90 -18.37 -12.06
N VAL A 113 10.99 -19.33 -11.88
CA VAL A 113 10.33 -19.58 -10.59
C VAL A 113 11.33 -20.02 -9.53
N SER A 114 11.17 -19.51 -8.30
CA SER A 114 11.99 -19.90 -7.16
C SER A 114 11.27 -20.92 -6.27
N ILE A 115 11.25 -22.18 -6.70
CA ILE A 115 10.65 -23.29 -5.94
C ILE A 115 11.37 -23.47 -4.59
N GLU A 116 12.70 -23.53 -4.62
CA GLU A 116 13.52 -23.68 -3.41
C GLU A 116 13.30 -22.52 -2.43
N GLY A 117 13.29 -21.28 -2.92
CA GLY A 117 13.01 -20.11 -2.09
C GLY A 117 11.60 -20.15 -1.48
N THR A 118 10.59 -20.52 -2.25
CA THR A 118 9.20 -20.63 -1.75
C THR A 118 9.06 -21.74 -0.71
N LEU A 119 9.69 -22.90 -0.91
CA LEU A 119 9.67 -23.98 0.08
C LEU A 119 10.39 -23.61 1.37
N ASN A 120 11.58 -23.00 1.28
CA ASN A 120 12.31 -22.53 2.46
C ASN A 120 11.51 -21.45 3.21
N LEU A 121 10.90 -20.51 2.50
CA LEU A 121 10.04 -19.47 3.08
C LEU A 121 8.83 -20.09 3.78
N GLY A 122 8.13 -21.02 3.13
CA GLY A 122 7.00 -21.75 3.71
C GLY A 122 7.38 -22.47 5.00
N LEU A 123 8.49 -23.20 5.02
CA LEU A 123 8.97 -23.91 6.21
C LEU A 123 9.46 -22.96 7.32
N ALA A 124 9.97 -21.77 6.99
CA ALA A 124 10.34 -20.76 7.97
C ALA A 124 9.10 -20.13 8.64
N LEU A 125 8.03 -19.91 7.87
CA LEU A 125 6.76 -19.37 8.38
C LEU A 125 5.98 -20.44 9.16
N PHE A 126 6.04 -21.70 8.75
CA PHE A 126 5.35 -22.84 9.36
C PHE A 126 6.35 -23.93 9.79
N PRO A 127 7.10 -23.73 10.89
CA PRO A 127 8.17 -24.64 11.30
C PRO A 127 7.70 -26.02 11.79
N LYS A 128 6.38 -26.20 12.00
CA LYS A 128 5.77 -27.48 12.42
C LYS A 128 5.32 -28.34 11.23
N THR A 129 5.52 -27.88 10.00
CA THR A 129 5.09 -28.60 8.81
C THR A 129 5.75 -29.98 8.74
N LYS A 130 4.92 -31.01 8.53
CA LYS A 130 5.31 -32.40 8.36
C LYS A 130 5.18 -32.89 6.93
N ARG A 131 4.23 -32.34 6.16
CA ARG A 131 4.01 -32.70 4.76
C ARG A 131 3.76 -31.48 3.90
N ILE A 132 4.26 -31.50 2.67
CA ILE A 132 3.93 -30.51 1.63
C ILE A 132 3.30 -31.25 0.46
N LEU A 133 2.07 -30.86 0.13
CA LEU A 133 1.31 -31.43 -0.97
C LEU A 133 1.48 -30.55 -2.19
N VAL A 134 1.90 -31.14 -3.29
CA VAL A 134 2.30 -30.43 -4.50
C VAL A 134 1.29 -30.73 -5.59
N ILE A 135 0.46 -29.73 -5.92
CA ILE A 135 -0.50 -29.83 -7.01
C ILE A 135 0.25 -29.59 -8.33
N ALA A 136 0.35 -30.63 -9.14
CA ALA A 136 1.09 -30.65 -10.40
C ALA A 136 0.35 -31.47 -11.47
N ASP A 137 0.81 -31.38 -12.72
CA ASP A 137 0.28 -32.17 -13.83
C ASP A 137 1.39 -32.45 -14.86
N GLU A 138 1.19 -33.49 -15.66
CA GLU A 138 2.11 -33.85 -16.74
C GLU A 138 1.49 -33.68 -18.13
N GLN A 139 0.30 -33.06 -18.25
CA GLN A 139 -0.45 -33.01 -19.50
C GLN A 139 0.15 -32.03 -20.50
N SER A 140 0.61 -30.85 -20.05
CA SER A 140 1.23 -29.85 -20.93
C SER A 140 2.76 -29.81 -20.83
N ALA A 141 3.41 -29.30 -21.88
CA ALA A 141 4.85 -29.06 -21.86
C ALA A 141 5.27 -28.08 -20.75
N VAL A 142 4.44 -27.07 -20.47
CA VAL A 142 4.68 -26.08 -19.41
C VAL A 142 4.61 -26.75 -18.04
N SER A 143 3.57 -27.54 -17.80
CA SER A 143 3.38 -28.26 -16.53
C SER A 143 4.50 -29.26 -16.25
N ARG A 144 4.89 -30.06 -17.27
CA ARG A 144 6.06 -30.95 -17.17
C ARG A 144 7.35 -30.19 -16.87
N ALA A 145 7.54 -29.01 -17.45
CA ALA A 145 8.70 -28.19 -17.16
C ALA A 145 8.71 -27.71 -15.69
N ASN A 146 7.57 -27.28 -15.16
CA ASN A 146 7.44 -26.89 -13.75
C ASN A 146 7.67 -28.08 -12.79
N LEU A 147 7.09 -29.24 -13.09
CA LEU A 147 7.27 -30.45 -12.31
C LEU A 147 8.73 -30.92 -12.31
N ASN A 148 9.41 -30.89 -13.46
CA ASN A 148 10.83 -31.22 -13.56
C ASN A 148 11.72 -30.29 -12.72
N ARG A 149 11.40 -28.99 -12.66
CA ARG A 149 12.11 -28.04 -11.80
C ARG A 149 11.88 -28.33 -10.33
N TYR A 150 10.66 -28.67 -9.95
CA TYR A 150 10.35 -29.10 -8.60
C TYR A 150 11.15 -30.36 -8.22
N ARG A 151 11.10 -31.39 -9.06
CA ARG A 151 11.84 -32.64 -8.86
C ARG A 151 13.36 -32.44 -8.80
N ALA A 152 13.89 -31.42 -9.47
CA ALA A 152 15.33 -31.09 -9.39
C ALA A 152 15.77 -30.55 -8.02
N VAL A 153 14.86 -30.05 -7.18
CA VAL A 153 15.19 -29.45 -5.88
C VAL A 153 14.58 -30.18 -4.68
N VAL A 154 13.56 -31.02 -4.90
CA VAL A 154 12.77 -31.67 -3.83
C VAL A 154 13.61 -32.51 -2.87
N ASP A 155 14.63 -33.20 -3.36
CA ASP A 155 15.50 -34.09 -2.56
C ASP A 155 16.22 -33.36 -1.42
N ARG A 156 16.40 -32.04 -1.53
CA ARG A 156 16.99 -31.21 -0.46
C ARG A 156 16.06 -31.06 0.76
N PHE A 157 14.77 -31.35 0.60
CA PHE A 157 13.74 -31.14 1.61
C PHE A 157 13.20 -32.43 2.24
N THR A 158 13.36 -33.57 1.56
CA THR A 158 12.78 -34.87 1.97
C THR A 158 13.24 -35.36 3.35
N THR A 159 14.39 -34.88 3.84
CA THR A 159 14.89 -35.17 5.20
C THR A 159 14.18 -34.37 6.30
N ARG A 160 13.55 -33.24 5.95
CA ARG A 160 12.88 -32.31 6.87
C ARG A 160 11.37 -32.47 6.87
N VAL A 161 10.80 -32.80 5.72
CA VAL A 161 9.36 -32.79 5.46
C VAL A 161 9.02 -33.83 4.40
N GLU A 162 7.87 -34.49 4.54
CA GLU A 162 7.35 -35.40 3.51
C GLU A 162 6.83 -34.60 2.32
N MET A 163 7.23 -34.99 1.12
CA MET A 163 6.84 -34.31 -0.12
C MET A 163 5.88 -35.22 -0.90
N VAL A 164 4.64 -34.78 -1.09
CA VAL A 164 3.58 -35.59 -1.70
C VAL A 164 3.13 -34.94 -2.99
N GLU A 165 3.34 -35.61 -4.13
CA GLU A 165 2.86 -35.14 -5.43
C GLU A 165 1.39 -35.54 -5.65
N TRP A 166 0.55 -34.56 -5.96
CA TRP A 166 -0.82 -34.77 -6.45
C TRP A 166 -0.85 -34.39 -7.93
N LEU A 167 -0.75 -35.41 -8.78
CA LEU A 167 -0.70 -35.28 -10.23
C LEU A 167 -2.10 -35.28 -10.83
N ASP A 168 -2.31 -34.40 -11.81
CA ASP A 168 -3.52 -34.35 -12.65
C ASP A 168 -4.82 -34.19 -11.83
N LEU A 169 -4.75 -33.45 -10.72
CA LEU A 169 -5.85 -33.29 -9.78
C LEU A 169 -7.05 -32.57 -10.42
N THR A 170 -8.22 -33.20 -10.38
CA THR A 170 -9.48 -32.58 -10.83
C THR A 170 -10.10 -31.70 -9.75
N ALA A 171 -11.03 -30.82 -10.13
CA ALA A 171 -11.80 -30.02 -9.19
C ALA A 171 -12.58 -30.86 -8.16
N ALA A 172 -13.14 -32.00 -8.57
CA ALA A 172 -13.89 -32.88 -7.69
C ALA A 172 -12.98 -33.54 -6.65
N GLU A 173 -11.83 -34.07 -7.07
CA GLU A 173 -10.85 -34.68 -6.16
C GLU A 173 -10.26 -33.64 -5.21
N ALA A 174 -9.97 -32.42 -5.69
CA ALA A 174 -9.48 -31.34 -4.84
C ALA A 174 -10.50 -31.00 -3.72
N LEU A 175 -11.79 -30.96 -4.02
CA LEU A 175 -12.86 -30.72 -3.03
C LEU A 175 -13.00 -31.87 -2.03
N GLU A 176 -12.63 -33.09 -2.42
CA GLU A 176 -12.66 -34.25 -1.53
C GLU A 176 -11.41 -34.32 -0.64
N GLU A 177 -10.22 -34.09 -1.19
CA GLU A 177 -8.94 -34.33 -0.53
C GLU A 177 -8.44 -33.15 0.30
N LEU A 178 -8.60 -31.90 -0.18
CA LEU A 178 -8.08 -30.71 0.53
C LEU A 178 -8.65 -30.54 1.95
N PRO A 179 -9.96 -30.79 2.22
CA PRO A 179 -10.49 -30.66 3.57
C PRO A 179 -9.90 -31.68 4.58
N LYS A 180 -9.29 -32.77 4.10
CA LYS A 180 -8.68 -33.82 4.93
C LYS A 180 -7.29 -33.40 5.48
N LEU A 181 -6.74 -32.28 5.02
CA LEU A 181 -5.44 -31.78 5.45
C LEU A 181 -5.45 -31.27 6.89
N THR A 182 -4.31 -31.41 7.56
CA THR A 182 -4.10 -31.06 8.96
C THR A 182 -3.25 -29.82 9.11
N ASN A 183 -3.27 -29.17 10.27
CA ASN A 183 -2.51 -27.92 10.52
C ASN A 183 -0.98 -28.02 10.38
N ASN A 184 -0.42 -29.22 10.17
CA ASN A 184 0.99 -29.43 9.89
C ASN A 184 1.26 -29.68 8.39
N ASP A 185 0.27 -29.48 7.53
CA ASP A 185 0.41 -29.63 6.10
C ASP A 185 0.53 -28.24 5.43
N LEU A 186 1.17 -28.18 4.27
CA LEU A 186 1.15 -27.04 3.37
C LEU A 186 0.83 -27.51 1.96
N VAL A 187 0.28 -26.61 1.14
CA VAL A 187 0.06 -26.88 -0.28
C VAL A 187 1.01 -26.01 -1.10
N LEU A 188 1.70 -26.58 -2.09
CA LEU A 188 2.42 -25.86 -3.12
C LEU A 188 1.69 -26.05 -4.45
N ARG A 189 1.34 -24.94 -5.10
CA ARG A 189 0.68 -24.98 -6.41
C ARG A 189 1.70 -24.80 -7.53
N LEU A 190 1.82 -25.79 -8.41
CA LEU A 190 2.62 -25.69 -9.64
C LEU A 190 1.78 -25.54 -10.91
N THR A 191 0.48 -25.87 -10.82
CA THR A 191 -0.46 -25.84 -11.95
C THR A 191 -1.90 -25.57 -11.51
N THR A 192 -2.80 -25.45 -12.48
CA THR A 192 -4.25 -25.34 -12.29
C THR A 192 -4.92 -26.71 -12.25
N LEU A 193 -6.08 -26.80 -11.60
CA LEU A 193 -6.88 -28.02 -11.57
C LEU A 193 -7.43 -28.36 -12.94
N LEU A 194 -7.73 -29.65 -13.14
CA LEU A 194 -8.41 -30.11 -14.35
C LEU A 194 -9.93 -30.01 -14.20
N MET A 195 -10.60 -29.72 -15.32
CA MET A 195 -12.05 -29.82 -15.40
C MET A 195 -12.49 -31.29 -15.51
N PRO A 196 -13.67 -31.68 -14.98
CA PRO A 196 -14.17 -33.06 -15.05
C PRO A 196 -14.25 -33.62 -16.48
N GLU A 197 -14.60 -32.78 -17.44
CA GLU A 197 -14.67 -33.08 -18.88
C GLU A 197 -13.32 -33.12 -19.59
N GLY A 198 -12.22 -32.87 -18.87
CA GLY A 198 -10.87 -32.73 -19.41
C GLY A 198 -10.50 -31.29 -19.74
N GLY A 199 -9.19 -31.03 -19.79
CA GLY A 199 -8.64 -29.69 -19.97
C GLY A 199 -8.49 -28.91 -18.65
N TYR A 200 -7.95 -27.71 -18.77
CA TYR A 200 -7.53 -26.89 -17.63
C TYR A 200 -8.64 -25.95 -17.16
N MET A 201 -8.87 -25.91 -15.85
CA MET A 201 -9.71 -24.91 -15.22
C MET A 201 -9.04 -23.52 -15.32
N PRO A 202 -9.79 -22.43 -15.51
CA PRO A 202 -9.24 -21.07 -15.46
C PRO A 202 -8.44 -20.83 -14.18
N LEU A 203 -7.27 -20.19 -14.30
CA LEU A 203 -6.30 -20.01 -13.20
C LEU A 203 -6.94 -19.44 -11.93
N TRP A 204 -7.71 -18.35 -12.06
CA TRP A 204 -8.35 -17.67 -10.94
C TRP A 204 -9.43 -18.52 -10.27
N GLU A 205 -10.17 -19.31 -11.04
CA GLU A 205 -11.23 -20.19 -10.55
C GLU A 205 -10.63 -21.37 -9.78
N SER A 206 -9.57 -21.97 -10.33
CA SER A 206 -8.82 -23.04 -9.69
C SER A 206 -8.20 -22.59 -8.37
N MET A 207 -7.49 -21.46 -8.35
CA MET A 207 -6.87 -20.95 -7.13
C MET A 207 -7.92 -20.62 -6.06
N LYS A 208 -9.06 -20.03 -6.46
CA LYS A 208 -10.16 -19.76 -5.54
C LYS A 208 -10.74 -21.04 -4.93
N LEU A 209 -10.98 -22.06 -5.75
CA LEU A 209 -11.49 -23.36 -5.30
C LEU A 209 -10.52 -24.02 -4.32
N ILE A 210 -9.23 -24.09 -4.66
CA ILE A 210 -8.20 -24.67 -3.77
C ILE A 210 -8.15 -23.90 -2.44
N SER A 211 -8.14 -22.57 -2.46
CA SER A 211 -8.06 -21.74 -1.24
C SER A 211 -9.28 -21.88 -0.33
N GLN A 212 -10.46 -22.06 -0.91
CA GLN A 212 -11.71 -22.25 -0.16
C GLN A 212 -11.81 -23.64 0.46
N ALA A 213 -11.39 -24.67 -0.27
CA ALA A 213 -11.41 -26.06 0.20
C ALA A 213 -10.27 -26.38 1.18
N SER A 214 -9.12 -25.72 1.05
CA SER A 214 -7.94 -25.99 1.88
C SER A 214 -8.06 -25.35 3.27
N PRO A 215 -7.91 -26.14 4.36
CA PRO A 215 -7.79 -25.62 5.71
C PRO A 215 -6.38 -25.08 6.02
N VAL A 216 -5.41 -25.29 5.12
CA VAL A 216 -4.00 -24.92 5.27
C VAL A 216 -3.56 -23.89 4.22
N PRO A 217 -2.44 -23.17 4.46
CA PRO A 217 -1.91 -22.23 3.49
C PRO A 217 -1.54 -22.87 2.15
N VAL A 218 -1.80 -22.13 1.06
CA VAL A 218 -1.37 -22.47 -0.29
C VAL A 218 -0.25 -21.52 -0.71
N LEU A 219 0.92 -22.07 -0.97
CA LEU A 219 2.08 -21.37 -1.50
C LEU A 219 2.01 -21.30 -3.03
N THR A 220 2.45 -20.18 -3.58
CA THR A 220 2.49 -19.94 -5.03
C THR A 220 3.88 -19.45 -5.48
N LEU A 221 4.12 -19.56 -6.78
CA LEU A 221 5.33 -19.09 -7.46
C LEU A 221 5.06 -17.87 -8.36
N TRP A 222 3.81 -17.43 -8.49
CA TRP A 222 3.41 -16.35 -9.41
C TRP A 222 2.50 -15.33 -8.73
N ASP A 223 2.68 -14.06 -9.10
CA ASP A 223 1.93 -12.93 -8.54
C ASP A 223 0.42 -12.95 -8.87
N PHE A 224 0.00 -13.54 -9.99
CA PHE A 224 -1.41 -13.60 -10.37
C PHE A 224 -2.29 -14.45 -9.44
N ASP A 225 -1.70 -15.32 -8.62
CA ASP A 225 -2.40 -16.09 -7.58
C ASP A 225 -2.68 -15.28 -6.31
N LEU A 226 -2.02 -14.13 -6.15
CA LEU A 226 -2.24 -13.23 -5.04
C LEU A 226 -3.50 -12.39 -5.27
N GLY A 227 -4.28 -12.20 -4.20
CA GLY A 227 -5.63 -11.63 -4.25
C GLY A 227 -6.71 -12.61 -4.73
N THR A 228 -6.34 -13.81 -5.19
CA THR A 228 -7.31 -14.84 -5.64
C THR A 228 -7.41 -16.04 -4.70
N GLY A 229 -6.39 -16.27 -3.86
CA GLY A 229 -6.48 -17.32 -2.85
C GLY A 229 -5.18 -17.77 -2.20
N ALA A 230 -4.03 -17.55 -2.83
CA ALA A 230 -2.74 -18.00 -2.29
C ALA A 230 -2.31 -17.17 -1.07
N LEU A 231 -1.57 -17.78 -0.15
CA LEU A 231 -0.92 -17.07 0.95
C LEU A 231 0.20 -16.18 0.44
N GLY A 232 1.05 -16.72 -0.44
CA GLY A 232 2.28 -16.06 -0.86
C GLY A 232 3.40 -17.03 -1.19
N GLY A 233 4.58 -16.48 -1.47
CA GLY A 233 5.78 -17.23 -1.79
C GLY A 233 6.92 -16.32 -2.26
N MET A 234 7.99 -16.93 -2.77
CA MET A 234 8.97 -16.23 -3.60
C MET A 234 8.43 -16.21 -5.02
N VAL A 235 7.67 -15.16 -5.34
CA VAL A 235 6.90 -15.10 -6.57
C VAL A 235 7.66 -14.41 -7.68
N VAL A 236 7.46 -14.90 -8.90
CA VAL A 236 7.79 -14.17 -10.12
C VAL A 236 6.79 -13.02 -10.25
N SER A 237 7.30 -11.81 -10.48
CA SER A 237 6.47 -10.62 -10.68
C SER A 237 6.68 -9.99 -12.05
N GLY A 238 5.58 -9.74 -12.76
CA GLY A 238 5.63 -9.05 -14.04
C GLY A 238 6.14 -7.61 -13.89
N LEU A 239 5.74 -6.93 -12.80
CA LEU A 239 6.19 -5.58 -12.48
C LEU A 239 7.72 -5.51 -12.34
N GLU A 240 8.32 -6.42 -11.57
CA GLU A 240 9.78 -6.45 -11.38
C GLU A 240 10.56 -6.89 -12.62
N GLN A 241 9.98 -7.77 -13.45
CA GLN A 241 10.52 -8.08 -14.77
C GLN A 241 10.60 -6.79 -15.62
N GLY A 242 9.53 -5.98 -15.60
CA GLY A 242 9.48 -4.68 -16.25
C GLY A 242 10.47 -3.67 -15.66
N HIS A 243 10.59 -3.58 -14.35
CA HIS A 243 11.57 -2.71 -13.67
C HIS A 243 13.00 -3.05 -14.08
N LYS A 244 13.38 -4.33 -14.03
CA LYS A 244 14.74 -4.77 -14.40
C LYS A 244 15.03 -4.59 -15.89
N ALA A 245 14.04 -4.81 -16.75
CA ALA A 245 14.17 -4.49 -18.17
C ALA A 245 14.36 -2.97 -18.39
N GLY A 246 13.59 -2.14 -17.69
CA GLY A 246 13.71 -0.69 -17.73
C GLY A 246 15.06 -0.19 -17.22
N GLU A 247 15.59 -0.77 -16.15
CA GLU A 247 16.94 -0.48 -15.63
C GLU A 247 18.05 -0.80 -16.65
N LEU A 248 17.95 -1.94 -17.35
CA LEU A 248 18.87 -2.29 -18.43
C LEU A 248 18.72 -1.32 -19.61
N ALA A 249 17.48 -0.98 -19.97
CA ALA A 249 17.20 -0.04 -21.04
C ALA A 249 17.78 1.36 -20.74
N LEU A 250 17.66 1.86 -19.50
CA LEU A 250 18.26 3.12 -19.08
C LEU A 250 19.78 3.10 -19.20
N GLN A 251 20.44 1.99 -18.87
CA GLN A 251 21.89 1.86 -19.03
C GLN A 251 22.30 1.93 -20.51
N ILE A 252 21.52 1.30 -21.39
CA ILE A 252 21.79 1.31 -22.83
C ILE A 252 21.54 2.70 -23.43
N LEU A 253 20.42 3.34 -23.09
CA LEU A 253 20.11 4.71 -23.50
C LEU A 253 21.12 5.72 -22.95
N GLY A 254 21.72 5.42 -21.78
CA GLY A 254 22.84 6.17 -21.21
C GLY A 254 24.19 5.94 -21.90
N GLY A 255 24.25 5.13 -22.97
CA GLY A 255 25.43 4.91 -23.81
C GLY A 255 26.21 3.63 -23.53
N GLN A 256 25.75 2.75 -22.62
CA GLN A 256 26.40 1.45 -22.43
C GLN A 256 26.00 0.48 -23.57
N PRO A 257 26.95 -0.22 -24.21
CA PRO A 257 26.59 -1.21 -25.22
C PRO A 257 25.81 -2.38 -24.62
N ALA A 258 24.69 -2.76 -25.23
CA ALA A 258 23.87 -3.90 -24.77
C ALA A 258 24.67 -5.21 -24.67
N ALA A 259 25.66 -5.41 -25.56
CA ALA A 259 26.54 -6.59 -25.54
C ALA A 259 27.47 -6.65 -24.32
N ALA A 260 27.69 -5.53 -23.61
CA ALA A 260 28.48 -5.48 -22.39
C ALA A 260 27.65 -5.77 -21.13
N LEU A 261 26.33 -5.72 -21.24
CA LEU A 261 25.41 -5.97 -20.13
C LEU A 261 25.08 -7.47 -20.05
N PRO A 262 25.38 -8.14 -18.92
CA PRO A 262 25.04 -9.55 -18.78
C PRO A 262 23.52 -9.75 -18.73
N VAL A 263 23.06 -10.87 -19.27
CA VAL A 263 21.69 -11.32 -19.02
C VAL A 263 21.53 -11.60 -17.53
N ILE A 264 20.51 -11.01 -16.92
CA ILE A 264 20.13 -11.26 -15.53
C ILE A 264 19.50 -12.66 -15.46
N MET A 265 20.31 -13.65 -15.06
CA MET A 265 19.88 -15.05 -14.97
C MET A 265 19.07 -15.34 -13.71
N ASP A 266 19.37 -14.65 -12.62
CA ASP A 266 18.61 -14.75 -11.38
C ASP A 266 17.35 -13.89 -11.52
N SER A 267 16.21 -14.56 -11.69
CA SER A 267 14.90 -13.89 -11.79
C SER A 267 14.66 -13.00 -10.56
N PRO A 268 14.19 -11.75 -10.74
CA PRO A 268 13.90 -10.82 -9.65
C PRO A 268 12.63 -11.24 -8.89
N ASN A 269 12.69 -12.41 -8.24
CA ASN A 269 11.60 -12.97 -7.48
C ASN A 269 11.46 -12.20 -6.17
N VAL A 270 10.22 -11.88 -5.81
CA VAL A 270 9.91 -11.06 -4.63
C VAL A 270 9.19 -11.92 -3.61
N PRO A 271 9.52 -11.82 -2.31
CA PRO A 271 8.66 -12.37 -1.28
C PRO A 271 7.34 -11.59 -1.27
N MET A 272 6.26 -12.17 -1.78
CA MET A 272 4.96 -11.50 -1.82
C MET A 272 3.89 -12.31 -1.10
N PHE A 273 2.99 -11.62 -0.40
CA PHE A 273 1.98 -12.23 0.46
C PHE A 273 0.64 -11.51 0.37
N ASP A 274 -0.44 -12.27 0.56
CA ASP A 274 -1.81 -11.75 0.68
C ASP A 274 -2.15 -11.51 2.16
N TYR A 275 -2.48 -10.27 2.52
CA TYR A 275 -2.75 -9.89 3.91
C TYR A 275 -3.92 -10.66 4.53
N ALA A 276 -5.00 -10.90 3.78
CA ALA A 276 -6.17 -11.61 4.27
C ALA A 276 -5.83 -13.07 4.56
N LYS A 277 -4.98 -13.69 3.75
CA LYS A 277 -4.48 -15.06 4.00
C LYS A 277 -3.47 -15.12 5.12
N MET A 278 -2.57 -14.15 5.24
CA MET A 278 -1.67 -14.04 6.39
C MET A 278 -2.45 -13.99 7.70
N THR A 279 -3.48 -13.15 7.75
CA THR A 279 -4.37 -13.03 8.91
C THR A 279 -5.09 -14.34 9.20
N ARG A 280 -5.66 -15.00 8.16
CA ARG A 280 -6.35 -16.29 8.30
C ARG A 280 -5.47 -17.38 8.90
N PHE A 281 -4.19 -17.41 8.53
CA PHE A 281 -3.26 -18.47 8.94
C PHE A 281 -2.27 -18.06 10.04
N GLY A 282 -2.44 -16.88 10.65
CA GLY A 282 -1.63 -16.41 11.78
C GLY A 282 -0.17 -16.13 11.42
N VAL A 283 0.08 -15.53 10.26
CA VAL A 283 1.41 -15.10 9.82
C VAL A 283 1.61 -13.63 10.16
N ASP A 284 2.49 -13.34 11.11
CA ASP A 284 2.87 -11.97 11.48
C ASP A 284 3.82 -11.35 10.45
N GLN A 285 3.68 -10.05 10.21
CA GLN A 285 4.52 -9.29 9.26
C GLN A 285 5.99 -9.27 9.68
N ASP A 286 6.28 -9.23 10.98
CA ASP A 286 7.64 -9.20 11.51
C ASP A 286 8.44 -10.49 11.22
N ARG A 287 7.74 -11.57 10.82
CA ARG A 287 8.35 -12.85 10.43
C ARG A 287 8.65 -12.92 8.94
N LEU A 288 8.22 -11.93 8.15
CA LEU A 288 8.49 -11.89 6.72
C LEU A 288 9.94 -11.49 6.44
N PRO A 289 10.54 -11.98 5.35
CA PRO A 289 11.87 -11.57 4.93
C PRO A 289 11.90 -10.08 4.55
N ALA A 290 13.09 -9.49 4.57
CA ALA A 290 13.29 -8.12 4.10
C ALA A 290 12.87 -7.99 2.62
N GLY A 291 12.25 -6.85 2.28
CA GLY A 291 11.71 -6.60 0.93
C GLY A 291 10.39 -7.33 0.65
N ALA A 292 9.74 -7.91 1.65
CA ALA A 292 8.44 -8.54 1.46
C ALA A 292 7.35 -7.52 1.11
N VAL A 293 6.60 -7.81 0.05
CA VAL A 293 5.44 -7.02 -0.37
C VAL A 293 4.18 -7.70 0.13
N VAL A 294 3.35 -6.97 0.86
CA VAL A 294 2.08 -7.47 1.40
C VAL A 294 0.93 -6.76 0.68
N LEU A 295 0.15 -7.53 -0.08
CA LEU A 295 -0.97 -7.06 -0.88
C LEU A 295 -2.24 -6.94 -0.05
N ASP A 296 -3.09 -6.00 -0.45
CA ASP A 296 -4.40 -5.70 0.16
C ASP A 296 -4.34 -5.47 1.68
N MET A 297 -3.23 -4.92 2.16
CA MET A 297 -3.12 -4.50 3.55
C MET A 297 -4.08 -3.34 3.81
N PRO A 298 -5.04 -3.46 4.76
CA PRO A 298 -5.94 -2.37 5.07
C PRO A 298 -5.14 -1.19 5.59
N GLU A 299 -5.33 -0.01 4.99
CA GLU A 299 -4.77 1.21 5.52
C GLU A 299 -5.23 1.39 6.98
N SER A 300 -4.28 1.59 7.89
CA SER A 300 -4.65 1.90 9.27
C SER A 300 -5.53 3.16 9.29
N ILE A 301 -6.52 3.20 10.20
CA ILE A 301 -7.38 4.39 10.39
C ILE A 301 -6.51 5.64 10.58
N TYR A 302 -5.37 5.49 11.27
CA TYR A 302 -4.40 6.55 11.43
C TYR A 302 -3.74 6.98 10.11
N ALA A 303 -3.27 6.05 9.28
CA ALA A 303 -2.67 6.38 7.98
C ALA A 303 -3.67 7.12 7.08
N ARG A 304 -4.91 6.62 6.98
CA ARG A 304 -5.97 7.19 6.14
C ARG A 304 -6.44 8.57 6.63
N HIS A 305 -6.53 8.77 7.95
CA HIS A 305 -7.13 9.95 8.55
C HIS A 305 -6.16 10.77 9.41
N LYS A 306 -4.85 10.67 9.17
CA LYS A 306 -3.82 11.36 9.96
C LYS A 306 -4.09 12.85 10.10
N THR A 307 -4.39 13.52 8.98
CA THR A 307 -4.71 14.95 8.95
C THR A 307 -5.95 15.29 9.78
N LEU A 308 -7.00 14.48 9.68
CA LEU A 308 -8.24 14.66 10.46
C LEU A 308 -8.01 14.43 11.95
N ILE A 309 -7.29 13.37 12.34
CA ILE A 309 -6.97 13.06 13.74
C ILE A 309 -6.21 14.22 14.38
N TRP A 310 -5.18 14.73 13.70
CA TRP A 310 -4.41 15.87 14.20
C TRP A 310 -5.22 17.18 14.22
N ALA A 311 -6.10 17.41 13.23
CA ALA A 311 -6.99 18.56 13.24
C ALA A 311 -7.98 18.51 14.42
N VAL A 312 -8.59 17.35 14.69
CA VAL A 312 -9.49 17.14 15.83
C VAL A 312 -8.75 17.28 17.16
N ALA A 313 -7.55 16.72 17.28
CA ALA A 313 -6.72 16.86 18.48
C ALA A 313 -6.34 18.32 18.75
N ALA A 314 -5.99 19.08 17.70
CA ALA A 314 -5.72 20.51 17.80
C ALA A 314 -6.98 21.29 18.23
N ALA A 315 -8.13 21.01 17.62
CA ALA A 315 -9.40 21.66 17.98
C ALA A 315 -9.81 21.38 19.43
N LEU A 316 -9.68 20.12 19.89
CA LEU A 316 -9.91 19.73 21.29
C LEU A 316 -8.97 20.46 22.25
N THR A 317 -7.69 20.58 21.88
CA THR A 317 -6.70 21.30 22.68
C THR A 317 -7.06 22.78 22.80
N VAL A 318 -7.44 23.44 21.70
CA VAL A 318 -7.90 24.84 21.70
C VAL A 318 -9.16 25.00 22.54
N MET A 319 -10.14 24.12 22.41
CA MET A 319 -11.36 24.15 23.24
C MET A 319 -11.03 24.00 24.74
N CYS A 320 -10.15 23.08 25.11
CA CYS A 320 -9.70 22.93 26.50
C CYS A 320 -9.01 24.19 27.02
N LEU A 321 -8.14 24.82 26.21
CA LEU A 321 -7.49 26.09 26.59
C LEU A 321 -8.51 27.21 26.79
N VAL A 322 -9.51 27.33 25.91
CA VAL A 322 -10.59 28.31 26.04
C VAL A 322 -11.41 28.06 27.30
N ILE A 323 -11.77 26.80 27.61
CA ILE A 323 -12.51 26.44 28.81
C ILE A 323 -11.72 26.81 30.07
N VAL A 324 -10.43 26.45 30.12
CA VAL A 324 -9.55 26.79 31.25
C VAL A 324 -9.45 28.30 31.43
N TYR A 325 -9.26 29.04 30.33
CA TYR A 325 -9.22 30.50 30.34
C TYR A 325 -10.52 31.10 30.88
N GLN A 326 -11.69 30.64 30.40
CA GLN A 326 -13.00 31.10 30.87
C GLN A 326 -13.21 30.80 32.36
N VAL A 327 -12.80 29.63 32.84
CA VAL A 327 -12.89 29.27 34.27
C VAL A 327 -12.00 30.18 35.12
N ILE A 328 -10.78 30.48 34.68
CA ILE A 328 -9.88 31.41 35.37
C ILE A 328 -10.50 32.81 35.40
N LEU A 329 -10.99 33.30 34.26
CA LEU A 329 -11.60 34.62 34.14
C LEU A 329 -12.82 34.76 35.05
N LEU A 330 -13.70 33.77 35.09
CA LEU A 330 -14.87 33.73 35.97
C LEU A 330 -14.47 33.71 37.46
N ARG A 331 -13.42 32.97 37.83
CA ARG A 331 -12.91 32.94 39.21
C ARG A 331 -12.34 34.29 39.64
N VAL A 332 -11.58 34.95 38.76
CA VAL A 332 -11.03 36.29 39.01
C VAL A 332 -12.17 37.30 39.17
N ARG A 333 -13.15 37.29 38.26
CA ARG A 333 -14.31 38.17 38.32
C ARG A 333 -15.09 38.00 39.63
N LYS A 334 -15.44 36.77 40.00
CA LYS A 334 -16.17 36.50 41.26
C LYS A 334 -15.40 36.94 42.51
N ARG A 335 -14.07 36.78 42.52
CA ARG A 335 -13.24 37.27 43.63
C ARG A 335 -13.24 38.80 43.70
N GLY A 336 -13.16 39.48 42.56
CA GLY A 336 -13.27 40.94 42.47
C GLY A 336 -14.62 41.46 42.97
N GLU A 337 -15.73 40.88 42.49
CA GLU A 337 -17.09 41.23 42.94
C GLU A 337 -17.28 40.99 44.45
N ALA A 338 -16.78 39.87 44.98
CA ALA A 338 -16.85 39.57 46.41
C ALA A 338 -16.00 40.54 47.26
N ALA A 339 -14.81 40.91 46.78
CA ALA A 339 -13.95 41.89 47.44
C ALA A 339 -14.58 43.28 47.44
N LEU A 340 -15.17 43.71 46.31
CA LEU A 340 -15.89 44.98 46.19
C LEU A 340 -17.08 45.02 47.15
N ARG A 341 -17.93 43.99 47.14
CA ARG A 341 -19.10 43.90 48.02
C ARG A 341 -18.72 43.92 49.50
N LYS A 342 -17.61 43.27 49.87
CA LYS A 342 -17.08 43.31 51.24
C LYS A 342 -16.51 44.68 51.61
N SER A 343 -15.93 45.41 50.66
CA SER A 343 -15.45 46.78 50.86
C SER A 343 -16.62 47.76 51.02
N GLU A 344 -17.63 47.69 50.15
CA GLU A 344 -18.83 48.52 50.22
C GLU A 344 -19.61 48.31 51.53
N ALA A 345 -19.82 47.04 51.93
CA ALA A 345 -20.50 46.74 53.19
C ALA A 345 -19.73 47.27 54.41
N ARG A 346 -18.40 47.20 54.36
CA ARG A 346 -17.54 47.73 55.43
C ARG A 346 -17.53 49.26 55.46
N TYR A 347 -17.48 49.90 54.29
CA TYR A 347 -17.60 51.36 54.17
C TYR A 347 -18.94 51.85 54.71
N ARG A 348 -20.06 51.25 54.28
CA ARG A 348 -21.39 51.55 54.83
C ARG A 348 -21.44 51.38 56.34
N ALA A 349 -20.93 50.27 56.87
CA ALA A 349 -20.88 50.04 58.31
C ALA A 349 -20.05 51.11 59.06
N TYR A 350 -18.91 51.56 58.51
CA TYR A 350 -18.13 52.65 59.11
C TYR A 350 -18.86 53.98 59.07
N VAL A 351 -19.53 54.30 57.97
CA VAL A 351 -20.30 55.54 57.82
C VAL A 351 -21.51 55.54 58.76
N ASP A 352 -22.30 54.47 58.77
CA ASP A 352 -23.55 54.37 59.54
C ASP A 352 -23.33 54.31 61.06
N ASN A 353 -22.21 53.72 61.51
CA ASN A 353 -21.87 53.60 62.93
C ASN A 353 -20.83 54.62 63.40
N ALA A 354 -20.50 55.63 62.58
CA ALA A 354 -19.60 56.68 63.01
C ALA A 354 -20.26 57.54 64.11
N PRO A 355 -19.57 57.85 65.22
CA PRO A 355 -20.08 58.72 66.28
C PRO A 355 -20.05 60.21 65.88
N LEU A 356 -19.84 60.51 64.60
CA LEU A 356 -19.80 61.85 64.02
C LEU A 356 -20.81 61.92 62.87
N GLY A 357 -21.46 63.07 62.73
CA GLY A 357 -22.28 63.35 61.54
C GLY A 357 -21.40 63.43 60.30
N ILE A 358 -21.63 62.53 59.35
CA ILE A 358 -20.95 62.49 58.05
C ILE A 358 -21.91 63.06 57.01
N PHE A 359 -21.45 64.10 56.32
CA PHE A 359 -22.19 64.77 55.25
C PHE A 359 -21.35 64.70 53.97
N LEU A 360 -21.91 64.15 52.91
CA LEU A 360 -21.35 64.19 51.56
C LEU A 360 -22.12 65.26 50.79
N ALA A 361 -21.44 66.25 50.24
CA ALA A 361 -22.06 67.32 49.44
C ALA A 361 -21.48 67.40 48.02
N ASP A 362 -22.23 67.96 47.08
CA ASP A 362 -21.76 68.28 45.73
C ASP A 362 -20.88 69.55 45.70
N GLN A 363 -20.40 69.93 44.51
CA GLN A 363 -19.55 71.11 44.35
C GLN A 363 -20.28 72.43 44.65
N GLU A 364 -21.61 72.42 44.63
CA GLU A 364 -22.46 73.57 44.98
C GLU A 364 -22.88 73.54 46.46
N GLY A 365 -22.38 72.58 47.25
CA GLY A 365 -22.64 72.49 48.68
C GLY A 365 -24.02 71.94 49.04
N ARG A 366 -24.72 71.24 48.13
CA ARG A 366 -25.95 70.50 48.47
C ARG A 366 -25.59 69.12 48.97
N TYR A 367 -26.22 68.68 50.04
CA TYR A 367 -25.98 67.34 50.60
C TYR A 367 -26.53 66.26 49.67
N LEU A 368 -25.65 65.34 49.26
CA LEU A 368 -25.94 64.16 48.44
C LEU A 368 -26.26 62.93 49.30
N SER A 369 -25.63 62.82 50.46
CA SER A 369 -25.81 61.68 51.38
C SER A 369 -25.36 62.07 52.78
N VAL A 370 -26.07 61.56 53.78
CA VAL A 370 -25.78 61.76 55.20
C VAL A 370 -25.86 60.43 55.93
N ASN A 371 -25.08 60.26 57.01
CA ASN A 371 -25.20 59.07 57.87
C ASN A 371 -26.29 59.26 58.94
N ALA A 372 -26.68 58.16 59.60
CA ALA A 372 -27.69 58.19 60.65
C ALA A 372 -27.36 59.15 61.81
N GLU A 373 -26.07 59.31 62.12
CA GLU A 373 -25.60 60.21 63.17
C GLU A 373 -25.79 61.69 62.80
N ALA A 374 -25.58 62.07 61.53
CA ALA A 374 -25.84 63.41 61.04
C ALA A 374 -27.32 63.79 61.23
N CYS A 375 -28.24 62.89 60.85
CA CYS A 375 -29.67 63.07 61.08
C CYS A 375 -29.99 63.25 62.58
N ARG A 376 -29.33 62.46 63.44
CA ARG A 376 -29.54 62.54 64.89
C ARG A 376 -29.04 63.86 65.48
N ILE A 377 -27.89 64.36 65.01
CA ILE A 377 -27.28 65.60 65.51
C ILE A 377 -28.07 66.83 65.02
N THR A 378 -28.49 66.85 63.77
CA THR A 378 -29.19 68.01 63.18
C THR A 378 -30.69 68.01 63.46
N GLY A 379 -31.28 66.84 63.75
CA GLY A 379 -32.71 66.67 64.02
C GLY A 379 -33.58 66.48 62.78
N TYR A 380 -33.00 66.49 61.58
CA TYR A 380 -33.70 66.30 60.31
C TYR A 380 -33.73 64.83 59.89
N SER A 381 -34.76 64.44 59.14
CA SER A 381 -34.91 63.06 58.66
C SER A 381 -33.89 62.73 57.55
N PRO A 382 -33.56 61.44 57.36
CA PRO A 382 -32.69 61.00 56.27
C PRO A 382 -33.28 61.25 54.87
N GLU A 383 -34.57 61.58 54.75
CA GLU A 383 -35.22 62.01 53.51
C GLU A 383 -35.14 63.54 53.29
N GLU A 384 -35.06 64.32 54.37
CA GLU A 384 -35.03 65.79 54.34
C GLU A 384 -33.63 66.35 54.08
N LEU A 385 -32.63 65.77 54.76
CA LEU A 385 -31.23 66.23 54.70
C LEU A 385 -30.61 66.18 53.28
N PRO A 386 -30.82 65.12 52.47
CA PRO A 386 -30.29 65.04 51.11
C PRO A 386 -30.90 66.01 50.07
N GLY A 387 -31.61 67.07 50.51
CA GLY A 387 -32.05 68.19 49.67
C GLY A 387 -31.63 69.57 50.17
N MET A 388 -30.95 69.64 51.32
CA MET A 388 -30.51 70.88 51.96
C MET A 388 -29.11 71.29 51.49
N SER A 389 -28.78 72.58 51.59
CA SER A 389 -27.44 73.13 51.40
C SER A 389 -26.72 73.29 52.73
N ILE A 390 -25.38 73.32 52.71
CA ILE A 390 -24.55 73.61 53.89
C ILE A 390 -24.97 74.90 54.58
N THR A 391 -25.40 75.92 53.81
CA THR A 391 -25.87 77.20 54.37
C THR A 391 -27.15 77.08 55.17
N ASP A 392 -27.97 76.04 54.93
CA ASP A 392 -29.26 75.87 55.62
C ASP A 392 -29.09 75.33 57.05
N LEU A 393 -27.89 74.83 57.40
CA LEU A 393 -27.56 74.22 58.69
C LEU A 393 -26.60 75.08 59.55
N VAL A 394 -26.16 76.24 59.04
CA VAL A 394 -25.24 77.15 59.71
C VAL A 394 -26.01 78.40 60.16
N ASP A 395 -25.99 78.68 61.47
CA ASP A 395 -26.55 79.91 62.04
C ASP A 395 -25.71 81.14 61.59
N PRO A 396 -26.30 82.29 61.22
CA PRO A 396 -25.64 83.46 60.64
C PRO A 396 -24.42 84.05 61.36
#